data_AF-A0A2V7FP93-F1
#
_entry.id   AF-A0A2V7FP93-F1
#
_cell.length_a   1.000
_cell.length_b   1.000
_cell.length_c   1.000
_cell.angle_alpha   90.00
_cell.angle_beta   90.00
_cell.angle_gamma   90.00
#
_symmetry.space_group_name_H-M   'P 1'
#
loop_
_entity.id
_entity.type
_entity.pdbx_description
1 polymer ?
#
loop_
_entity_poly.entity_id
_entity_poly.type
_entity_poly.pdbx_seq_one_letter_code
_entity_poly.pdbx_strand_id
1 'polypeptide(L)'
;MRGPDGYVIRRAEVRDRAAVARELAAYLAHIGEDLNGEGLDHDIAHWEREYDGASGALLVVEDPAGEIVGTAGTRLLEPGVGEIKR
;
A
#
# COMPACT_ATOMS: atom_id res chain seq x y z
N MET A 1 -4.03 -6.51 12.02
CA MET A 1 -3.53 -7.80 12.56
C MET A 1 -2.21 -7.53 13.24
N ARG A 2 -2.04 -7.94 14.50
CA ARG A 2 -0.77 -7.78 15.23
C ARG A 2 0.01 -9.10 15.17
N GLY A 3 1.25 -9.03 14.70
CA GLY A 3 2.18 -10.15 14.64
C GLY A 3 2.85 -10.43 16.00
N PRO A 4 3.54 -11.58 16.13
CA PRO A 4 4.18 -11.99 17.39
C PRO A 4 5.27 -11.02 17.87
N ASP A 5 5.91 -10.30 16.95
CA ASP A 5 7.00 -9.37 17.26
C ASP A 5 6.54 -7.90 17.39
N GLY A 6 5.23 -7.66 17.51
CA GLY A 6 4.67 -6.32 17.72
C GLY A 6 4.33 -5.54 16.44
N TYR A 7 4.68 -6.06 15.26
CA TYR A 7 4.27 -5.49 13.98
C TYR A 7 2.75 -5.47 13.83
N VAL A 8 2.22 -4.45 13.16
CA VAL A 8 0.80 -4.30 12.88
C VAL A 8 0.58 -4.12 11.38
N ILE A 9 -0.21 -5.01 10.79
CA ILE A 9 -0.76 -4.83 9.44
C ILE A 9 -2.13 -4.18 9.59
N ARG A 10 -2.33 -3.02 8.97
CA ARG A 10 -3.63 -2.31 8.98
C ARG A 10 -3.89 -1.65 7.64
N ARG A 11 -5.15 -1.25 7.42
CA ARG A 11 -5.45 -0.33 6.32
C ARG A 11 -4.66 0.95 6.54
N ALA A 12 -4.12 1.43 5.44
CA ALA A 12 -3.45 2.70 5.43
C ALA A 12 -4.46 3.83 5.62
N GLU A 13 -4.04 4.89 6.28
CA GLU A 13 -4.84 6.06 6.61
C GLU A 13 -4.21 7.30 5.98
N VAL A 14 -4.96 8.41 5.94
CA VAL A 14 -4.47 9.72 5.43
C VAL A 14 -3.14 10.12 6.08
N ARG A 15 -2.95 9.81 7.37
CA ARG A 15 -1.72 10.11 8.10
C ARG A 15 -0.48 9.38 7.58
N ASP A 16 -0.66 8.26 6.88
CA ASP A 16 0.45 7.43 6.38
C ASP A 16 0.94 7.87 5.00
N ARG A 17 0.32 8.89 4.39
CA ARG A 17 0.54 9.29 2.99
C ARG A 17 2.02 9.45 2.62
N ALA A 18 2.80 10.09 3.49
CA ALA A 18 4.23 10.30 3.24
C ALA A 18 5.02 8.99 3.25
N ALA A 19 4.70 8.07 4.16
CA ALA A 19 5.34 6.76 4.22
C ALA A 19 4.94 5.86 3.06
N VAL A 20 3.65 5.88 2.68
CA VAL A 20 3.14 5.17 1.51
C VAL A 20 3.86 5.61 0.24
N ALA A 21 4.01 6.93 0.04
CA ALA A 21 4.74 7.47 -1.11
C ALA A 21 6.19 6.97 -1.17
N ARG A 22 6.86 6.93 -0.01
CA ARG A 22 8.25 6.44 0.10
C ARG A 22 8.37 4.96 -0.25
N GLU A 23 7.52 4.11 0.31
CA GLU A 23 7.57 2.65 0.06
C GLU A 23 7.23 2.33 -1.39
N LEU A 24 6.22 3.01 -1.97
CA LEU A 24 5.85 2.81 -3.36
C LEU A 24 6.97 3.25 -4.31
N ALA A 25 7.63 4.38 -4.04
CA ALA A 25 8.81 4.81 -4.80
C ALA A 25 9.95 3.78 -4.73
N ALA A 26 10.18 3.17 -3.56
CA ALA A 26 11.18 2.13 -3.39
C ALA A 26 10.85 0.84 -4.18
N TYR A 27 9.57 0.46 -4.23
CA TYR A 27 9.10 -0.68 -5.04
C TYR A 27 9.29 -0.45 -6.54
N LEU A 28 8.95 0.74 -7.04
CA LEU A 28 9.11 1.09 -8.46
C LEU A 28 10.57 1.07 -8.90
N ALA A 29 11.44 1.66 -8.08
CA ALA A 29 12.88 1.59 -8.29
C ALA A 29 13.40 0.15 -8.31
N HIS A 30 12.80 -0.76 -7.53
CA HIS A 30 13.17 -2.17 -7.50
C HIS A 30 12.77 -2.93 -8.78
N ILE A 31 11.61 -2.63 -9.37
CA ILE A 31 11.14 -3.30 -10.60
C ILE A 31 11.64 -2.66 -11.90
N GLY A 32 12.33 -1.51 -11.80
CA GLY A 32 12.92 -0.83 -12.96
C GLY A 32 11.89 -0.15 -13.86
N GLU A 33 10.69 0.09 -13.37
CA GLU A 33 9.67 0.88 -14.06
C GLU A 33 9.77 2.35 -13.64
N ASP A 34 10.00 3.24 -14.62
CA ASP A 34 9.78 4.67 -14.46
C ASP A 34 8.27 4.94 -14.60
N LEU A 35 7.54 4.95 -13.48
CA LEU A 35 6.27 5.67 -13.48
C LEU A 35 6.61 7.15 -13.68
N ASN A 36 6.19 7.71 -14.81
CA ASN A 36 6.04 9.15 -14.92
C ASN A 36 5.25 9.63 -13.70
N GLY A 37 5.71 10.69 -13.03
CA GLY A 37 5.19 11.13 -11.72
C GLY A 37 3.67 11.28 -11.65
N GLU A 38 2.99 11.46 -12.79
CA GLU A 38 1.53 11.44 -12.91
C GLU A 38 0.87 10.09 -12.51
N GLY A 39 1.47 8.94 -12.79
CA GLY A 39 0.92 7.63 -12.41
C GLY A 39 1.05 7.36 -10.90
N LEU A 40 2.17 7.79 -10.31
CA LEU A 40 2.41 7.71 -8.87
C LEU A 40 1.51 8.69 -8.11
N ASP A 41 1.37 9.92 -8.60
CA ASP A 41 0.48 10.92 -8.02
C ASP A 41 -0.99 10.51 -8.19
N HIS A 42 -1.37 9.87 -9.30
CA HIS A 42 -2.71 9.31 -9.50
C HIS A 42 -3.01 8.21 -8.48
N ASP A 43 -2.12 7.24 -8.32
CA ASP A 43 -2.31 6.13 -7.38
C ASP A 43 -2.31 6.62 -5.92
N ILE A 44 -1.47 7.59 -5.56
CA ILE A 44 -1.45 8.19 -4.22
C ILE A 44 -2.64 9.14 -3.99
N ALA A 45 -3.12 9.85 -5.01
CA ALA A 45 -4.26 10.77 -4.90
C ALA A 45 -5.61 10.05 -4.94
N HIS A 46 -5.67 8.83 -5.49
CA HIS A 46 -6.90 8.08 -5.66
C HIS A 46 -6.89 6.70 -4.98
N TRP A 47 -5.88 6.36 -4.18
CA TRP A 47 -5.86 5.11 -3.41
C TRP A 47 -7.11 4.88 -2.55
N GLU A 48 -7.69 5.95 -1.98
CA GLU A 48 -8.95 5.90 -1.24
C GLU A 48 -10.17 5.52 -2.10
N ARG A 49 -10.09 5.64 -3.43
CA ARG A 49 -11.15 5.23 -4.36
C ARG A 49 -10.84 3.93 -5.08
N GLU A 50 -9.60 3.75 -5.52
CA GLU A 50 -9.13 2.58 -6.28
C GLU A 50 -8.91 1.37 -5.38
N TYR A 51 -8.36 1.60 -4.18
CA TYR A 51 -8.11 0.57 -3.19
C TYR A 51 -9.10 0.61 -2.02
N ASP A 52 -9.75 1.72 -1.66
CA ASP A 52 -10.84 1.70 -0.66
C ASP A 52 -12.25 1.54 -1.30
N GLY A 53 -12.29 1.10 -2.56
CA GLY A 53 -13.49 0.67 -3.27
C GLY A 53 -13.87 -0.80 -2.99
N ALA A 54 -14.96 -1.29 -3.60
CA ALA A 54 -15.56 -2.61 -3.38
C ALA A 54 -14.63 -3.83 -3.63
N SER A 55 -13.42 -3.60 -4.14
CA SER A 55 -12.55 -4.63 -4.68
C SER A 55 -11.07 -4.46 -4.31
N GLY A 56 -10.69 -3.74 -3.24
CA GLY A 56 -9.27 -3.67 -2.84
C GLY A 56 -9.01 -3.15 -1.43
N ALA A 57 -7.72 -2.98 -1.08
CA ALA A 57 -7.24 -2.20 0.07
C ALA A 57 -5.73 -1.94 -0.06
N LEU A 58 -5.24 -0.74 0.28
CA LEU A 58 -3.83 -0.52 0.57
C LEU A 58 -3.58 -0.78 2.05
N LEU A 59 -2.63 -1.68 2.32
CA LEU A 59 -2.19 -2.06 3.65
C LEU A 59 -0.83 -1.43 3.94
N VAL A 60 -0.63 -1.06 5.20
CA VAL A 60 0.67 -0.67 5.74
C VAL A 60 1.12 -1.66 6.80
N VAL A 61 2.43 -1.85 6.89
CA VAL A 61 3.09 -2.58 7.97
C VAL A 61 3.73 -1.56 8.89
N GLU A 62 3.21 -1.46 10.11
CA GLU A 62 3.73 -0.64 11.19
C GLU A 62 4.61 -1.50 12.10
N ASP A 63 5.81 -1.03 12.42
CA ASP A 63 6.72 -1.69 13.33
C ASP A 63 6.36 -1.40 14.81
N PRO A 64 7.04 -2.03 15.79
CA PRO A 64 6.77 -1.77 17.20
C PRO A 64 7.04 -0.33 17.67
N ALA A 65 7.83 0.45 16.91
CA ALA A 65 8.10 1.86 17.19
C ALA A 65 7.02 2.80 16.63
N GLY A 66 6.08 2.27 15.83
CA GLY A 66 5.02 3.03 15.18
C GLY A 66 5.40 3.52 13.78
N GLU A 67 6.54 3.07 13.24
CA GLU A 67 7.01 3.47 11.92
C GLU A 67 6.43 2.56 10.84
N ILE A 68 6.00 3.15 9.73
CA ILE A 68 5.60 2.38 8.55
C ILE A 68 6.86 1.89 7.84
N VAL A 69 6.98 0.57 7.68
CA VAL A 69 8.15 -0.11 7.10
C VAL A 69 7.82 -0.92 5.85
N GLY A 70 6.59 -0.82 5.37
CA GLY A 70 6.18 -1.48 4.13
C GLY A 70 4.73 -1.22 3.77
N THR A 71 4.43 -1.45 2.50
CA THR A 71 3.09 -1.38 1.92
C THR A 71 2.73 -2.69 1.24
N ALA A 72 1.43 -2.94 1.10
CA ALA A 72 0.91 -3.99 0.23
C ALA A 72 -0.46 -3.59 -0.34
N GLY A 73 -0.59 -3.58 -1.66
CA GLY A 73 -1.86 -3.40 -2.35
C GLY A 73 -2.58 -4.74 -2.48
N THR A 74 -3.86 -4.80 -2.13
CA THR A 74 -4.73 -5.95 -2.37
C THR A 74 -5.85 -5.56 -3.30
N ARG A 75 -6.24 -6.45 -4.22
CA ARG A 75 -7.45 -6.29 -5.03
C ARG A 75 -8.18 -7.60 -5.24
N LEU A 76 -9.50 -7.58 -5.22
CA LEU A 76 -10.39 -8.64 -5.68
C LEU A 76 -10.54 -8.50 -7.20
N LEU A 77 -10.22 -9.56 -7.94
CA LEU A 77 -10.34 -9.58 -9.39
C LEU A 77 -11.71 -10.10 -9.82
N GLU A 78 -12.15 -11.18 -9.16
CA GLU A 78 -13.43 -11.85 -9.39
C GLU A 78 -13.82 -12.63 -8.12
N PRO A 79 -15.07 -13.13 -7.99
CA PRO A 79 -15.47 -13.89 -6.82
C PRO A 79 -14.54 -15.07 -6.54
N GLY A 80 -13.83 -15.03 -5.40
CA GLY A 80 -12.88 -16.07 -4.99
C GLY A 80 -11.45 -15.88 -5.49
N VAL A 81 -11.15 -14.84 -6.28
CA VAL A 81 -9.79 -14.55 -6.76
C VAL A 81 -9.34 -13.16 -6.34
N GLY A 82 -8.22 -13.10 -5.62
CA GLY A 82 -7.57 -11.85 -5.21
C GLY A 82 -6.12 -11.78 -5.68
N GLU A 83 -5.64 -10.57 -5.86
CA GLU A 83 -4.24 -10.25 -6.09
C GLU A 83 -3.67 -9.51 -4.87
N ILE A 84 -2.40 -9.77 -4.58
CA ILE A 84 -1.59 -9.00 -3.65
C ILE A 84 -0.33 -8.53 -4.36
N LYS A 85 -0.02 -7.24 -4.21
CA LYS A 85 1.19 -6.56 -4.70
C LYS A 85 1.92 -5.92 -3.55
N ARG A 86 3.24 -5.87 -3.64
CA ARG A 86 4.12 -5.19 -2.68
C ARG A 86 4.30 -3.74 -3.12
#